data_AF-A0A409YXQ0-F1
#
_entry.id   AF-A0A409YXQ0-F1
#
_cell.length_a   1.000
_cell.length_b   1.000
_cell.length_c   1.000
_cell.angle_alpha   90.00
_cell.angle_beta   90.00
_cell.angle_gamma   90.00
#
_symmetry.space_group_name_H-M   'P 1'
#
loop_
_entity.id
_entity.type
_entity.pdbx_description
1 polymer ?
#
loop_
_entity_poly.entity_id
_entity_poly.type
_entity_poly.pdbx_seq_one_letter_code
_entity_poly.pdbx_strand_id
1 'polypeptide(L)'
;MLASRLLSTLSIVIAGALSVSAAPVDLYSRAVQDHQIHTGAVFRADPVNFEPQHPGNSAHGGGTRHPVVALGPADHHGYVPVVSVSHNHPEHMSHNVQPASHYDHHTAKKFQHGSGMAIGNPVHVHKDDLHAVGHNSHLPQSLHHHDAEALAHDVYKHHYSHAVVPEIAGHAAAFHAHHEQQHRDTTHAQGHNAWNIYRGAHAAASAARGRGGHSG
;
A
#
# COMPACT_ATOMS: atom_id res chain seq x y z
N MET A 1 -79.86 -12.14 -18.62
CA MET A 1 -79.06 -12.71 -17.52
C MET A 1 -77.78 -13.33 -18.07
N LEU A 2 -76.80 -12.52 -18.47
CA LEU A 2 -75.61 -13.00 -19.20
C LEU A 2 -74.45 -12.00 -19.05
N ALA A 3 -73.98 -11.73 -17.83
CA ALA A 3 -72.79 -10.89 -17.63
C ALA A 3 -72.27 -10.94 -16.18
N SER A 4 -71.84 -12.10 -15.65
CA SER A 4 -71.28 -12.12 -14.28
C SER A 4 -70.35 -13.28 -13.93
N ARG A 5 -69.66 -13.91 -14.89
CA ARG A 5 -68.74 -15.02 -14.57
C ARG A 5 -67.57 -15.11 -15.54
N LEU A 6 -66.62 -14.16 -15.49
CA LEU A 6 -65.35 -14.29 -16.22
C LEU A 6 -64.29 -13.26 -15.75
N LEU A 7 -64.18 -13.00 -14.44
CA LEU A 7 -63.24 -11.98 -13.92
C LEU A 7 -62.53 -12.43 -12.62
N SER A 8 -62.19 -13.71 -12.47
CA SER A 8 -61.57 -14.18 -11.22
C SER A 8 -60.54 -15.30 -11.38
N THR A 9 -59.66 -15.24 -12.38
CA THR A 9 -58.47 -16.11 -12.45
C THR A 9 -57.29 -15.41 -13.11
N LEU A 10 -56.92 -14.22 -12.64
CA LEU A 10 -55.70 -13.54 -13.09
C LEU A 10 -55.09 -12.69 -11.97
N SER A 11 -54.70 -13.29 -10.84
CA SER A 11 -54.06 -12.52 -9.75
C SER A 11 -53.02 -13.26 -8.91
N ILE A 12 -52.58 -14.47 -9.29
CA ILE A 12 -51.62 -15.23 -8.47
C ILE A 12 -50.58 -15.94 -9.35
N VAL A 13 -49.72 -15.21 -10.08
CA VAL A 13 -48.33 -15.64 -10.39
C VAL A 13 -47.47 -14.43 -10.82
N ILE A 14 -47.53 -13.29 -10.12
CA ILE A 14 -46.55 -12.20 -10.33
C ILE A 14 -46.18 -11.61 -8.96
N ALA A 15 -45.71 -12.45 -8.04
CA ALA A 15 -45.21 -12.01 -6.73
C ALA A 15 -43.97 -12.82 -6.30
N GLY A 16 -43.19 -13.31 -7.27
CA GLY A 16 -41.99 -14.13 -7.03
C GLY A 16 -40.71 -13.57 -7.65
N ALA A 17 -40.71 -12.32 -8.12
CA ALA A 17 -39.61 -11.76 -8.94
C ALA A 17 -38.87 -10.58 -8.30
N LEU A 18 -38.86 -10.44 -6.96
CA LEU A 18 -38.17 -9.34 -6.29
C LEU A 18 -37.49 -9.80 -5.01
N SER A 19 -36.40 -10.56 -5.13
CA SER A 19 -35.38 -10.70 -4.08
C SER A 19 -34.08 -11.29 -4.64
N VAL A 20 -33.66 -10.88 -5.84
CA VAL A 20 -32.22 -10.89 -6.13
C VAL A 20 -31.73 -9.53 -5.68
N SER A 21 -31.44 -9.43 -4.38
CA SER A 21 -30.59 -8.36 -3.88
C SER A 21 -29.26 -8.54 -4.61
N ALA A 22 -29.09 -7.79 -5.69
CA ALA A 22 -27.81 -7.52 -6.30
C ALA A 22 -27.00 -6.67 -5.31
N ALA A 23 -26.69 -7.23 -4.14
CA ALA A 23 -25.47 -6.85 -3.48
C ALA A 23 -24.38 -7.15 -4.53
N PRO A 24 -23.61 -6.15 -5.01
CA PRO A 24 -22.43 -6.46 -5.78
C PRO A 24 -21.63 -7.41 -4.89
N VAL A 25 -21.55 -8.68 -5.30
CA VAL A 25 -20.71 -9.65 -4.62
C VAL A 25 -19.32 -9.13 -4.93
N ASP A 26 -18.77 -8.41 -3.97
CA ASP A 26 -17.45 -7.83 -4.00
C ASP A 26 -16.45 -8.99 -3.83
N LEU A 27 -16.44 -9.90 -4.83
CA LEU A 27 -15.56 -11.07 -4.91
C LEU A 27 -14.09 -10.68 -4.96
N TYR A 28 -13.81 -9.37 -5.06
CA TYR A 28 -12.48 -8.78 -5.07
C TYR A 28 -12.13 -8.06 -3.76
N SER A 29 -13.04 -8.02 -2.78
CA SER A 29 -12.82 -7.38 -1.47
C SER A 29 -12.55 -8.42 -0.38
N ARG A 30 -11.71 -9.43 -0.71
CA ARG A 30 -11.15 -10.26 0.36
C ARG A 30 -10.16 -9.40 1.11
N ALA A 31 -10.50 -9.04 2.35
CA ALA A 31 -9.61 -8.30 3.25
C ALA A 31 -8.22 -8.94 3.25
N VAL A 32 -7.21 -8.12 2.95
CA VAL A 32 -5.82 -8.55 2.93
C VAL A 32 -5.46 -9.04 4.33
N GLN A 33 -4.92 -10.25 4.40
CA GLN A 33 -4.53 -10.85 5.67
C GLN A 33 -3.12 -10.36 6.05
N ASP A 34 -2.86 -10.21 7.36
CA ASP A 34 -1.59 -9.66 7.86
C ASP A 34 -0.35 -10.38 7.31
N HIS A 35 -0.40 -11.71 7.15
CA HIS A 35 0.71 -12.51 6.61
C HIS A 35 1.01 -12.25 5.13
N GLN A 36 0.10 -11.60 4.40
CA GLN A 36 0.28 -11.22 3.00
C GLN A 36 0.98 -9.86 2.88
N ILE A 37 1.04 -9.09 3.97
CA ILE A 37 1.61 -7.75 4.01
C ILE A 37 3.08 -7.87 4.41
N HIS A 38 3.96 -7.81 3.41
CA HIS A 38 5.40 -7.83 3.59
C HIS A 38 6.06 -6.82 2.65
N THR A 39 7.33 -6.51 2.89
CA THR A 39 8.11 -5.63 2.02
C THR A 39 8.09 -6.15 0.59
N GLY A 40 7.79 -5.27 -0.36
CA GLY A 40 7.66 -5.59 -1.78
C GLY A 40 6.31 -6.14 -2.22
N ALA A 41 5.40 -6.48 -1.29
CA ALA A 41 4.05 -6.90 -1.65
C ALA A 41 3.30 -5.76 -2.37
N VAL A 42 2.61 -6.10 -3.46
CA VAL A 42 1.89 -5.12 -4.29
C VAL A 42 0.40 -5.26 -4.04
N PHE A 43 -0.23 -4.13 -3.74
CA PHE A 43 -1.65 -4.01 -3.50
C PHE A 43 -2.25 -2.94 -4.41
N ARG A 44 -3.57 -2.79 -4.33
CA ARG A 44 -4.27 -1.60 -4.81
C ARG A 44 -4.94 -0.91 -3.64
N ALA A 45 -4.93 0.41 -3.63
CA ALA A 45 -5.59 1.21 -2.60
C ALA A 45 -6.20 2.46 -3.22
N ASP A 46 -7.30 2.92 -2.65
CA ASP A 46 -7.93 4.18 -3.05
C ASP A 46 -7.13 5.36 -2.45
N PRO A 47 -6.67 6.33 -3.25
CA PRO A 47 -5.86 7.44 -2.74
C PRO A 47 -6.52 8.26 -1.63
N VAL A 48 -7.85 8.27 -1.54
CA VAL A 48 -8.59 8.91 -0.45
C VAL A 48 -8.26 8.33 0.93
N ASN A 49 -7.78 7.08 0.99
CA ASN A 49 -7.39 6.39 2.22
C ASN A 49 -5.89 6.53 2.52
N PHE A 50 -5.17 7.40 1.80
CA PHE A 50 -3.75 7.66 2.04
C PHE A 50 -3.57 8.64 3.19
N GLU A 51 -2.70 8.29 4.13
CA GLU A 51 -2.32 9.11 5.27
C GLU A 51 -0.86 9.59 5.18
N PRO A 52 -0.57 10.89 5.42
CA PRO A 52 -1.55 11.95 5.72
C PRO A 52 -2.41 12.31 4.50
N GLN A 53 -3.67 12.67 4.75
CA GLN A 53 -4.55 13.14 3.68
C GLN A 53 -4.04 14.46 3.07
N HIS A 54 -3.94 14.51 1.74
CA HIS A 54 -3.65 15.71 0.98
C HIS A 54 -4.82 16.08 0.06
N PRO A 55 -5.11 17.39 -0.17
CA PRO A 55 -6.20 17.83 -1.05
C PRO A 55 -6.13 17.28 -2.49
N GLY A 56 -4.94 16.87 -2.94
CA GLY A 56 -4.73 16.25 -4.25
C GLY A 56 -5.02 14.74 -4.32
N ASN A 57 -5.19 14.06 -3.19
CA ASN A 57 -5.40 12.61 -3.13
C ASN A 57 -6.73 12.21 -3.76
N SER A 58 -7.78 12.99 -3.58
CA SER A 58 -9.10 12.74 -4.17
C SER A 58 -9.28 13.30 -5.59
N ALA A 59 -8.37 14.19 -6.02
CA ALA A 59 -8.55 15.02 -7.22
C ALA A 59 -8.31 14.27 -8.55
N HIS A 60 -7.54 13.17 -8.55
CA HIS A 60 -7.13 12.47 -9.78
C HIS A 60 -7.79 11.09 -9.94
N GLY A 61 -9.13 11.05 -9.86
CA GLY A 61 -9.91 9.86 -10.26
C GLY A 61 -10.62 9.13 -9.12
N GLY A 62 -11.43 9.86 -8.35
CA GLY A 62 -12.22 9.39 -7.20
C GLY A 62 -12.98 8.07 -7.43
N GLY A 63 -12.29 6.95 -7.16
CA GLY A 63 -12.83 5.60 -7.20
C GLY A 63 -11.95 4.55 -7.89
N THR A 64 -10.83 4.93 -8.53
CA THR A 64 -9.91 3.94 -9.12
C THR A 64 -8.75 3.66 -8.18
N ARG A 65 -8.70 2.43 -7.65
CA ARG A 65 -7.59 1.98 -6.80
C ARG A 65 -6.26 1.99 -7.56
N HIS A 66 -5.26 2.68 -7.03
CA HIS A 66 -3.91 2.75 -7.58
C HIS A 66 -3.02 1.63 -7.04
N PRO A 67 -2.07 1.11 -7.83
CA PRO A 67 -1.08 0.20 -7.31
C PRO A 67 -0.23 0.88 -6.24
N VAL A 68 0.02 0.16 -5.15
CA VAL A 68 0.91 0.56 -4.06
C VAL A 68 1.83 -0.60 -3.72
N VAL A 69 3.05 -0.30 -3.29
CA VAL A 69 4.03 -1.31 -2.85
C VAL A 69 4.27 -1.15 -1.35
N ALA A 70 4.04 -2.21 -0.59
CA ALA A 70 4.28 -2.21 0.84
C ALA A 70 5.78 -2.17 1.16
N LEU A 71 6.15 -1.29 2.10
CA LEU A 71 7.52 -1.16 2.59
C LEU A 71 7.80 -2.07 3.80
N GLY A 72 6.75 -2.61 4.42
CA GLY A 72 6.81 -3.53 5.55
C GLY A 72 5.42 -3.97 5.98
N PRO A 73 5.31 -4.79 7.03
CA PRO A 73 4.03 -5.16 7.64
C PRO A 73 3.31 -3.95 8.27
N ALA A 74 2.02 -4.16 8.56
CA ALA A 74 1.20 -3.20 9.29
C ALA A 74 1.75 -2.92 10.70
N ASP A 75 1.55 -1.69 11.17
CA ASP A 75 1.80 -1.32 12.56
C ASP A 75 0.69 -1.82 13.51
N HIS A 76 0.81 -1.49 14.79
CA HIS A 76 -0.17 -1.84 15.82
C HIS A 76 -1.55 -1.20 15.63
N HIS A 77 -1.67 -0.18 14.78
CA HIS A 77 -2.93 0.45 14.40
C HIS A 77 -3.46 -0.06 13.05
N GLY A 78 -2.80 -1.05 12.43
CA GLY A 78 -3.20 -1.61 11.15
C GLY A 78 -2.74 -0.81 9.94
N TYR A 79 -1.91 0.23 10.11
CA TYR A 79 -1.40 1.04 9.00
C TYR A 79 -0.15 0.44 8.39
N VAL A 80 -0.15 0.35 7.07
CA VAL A 80 0.94 -0.17 6.26
C VAL A 80 1.64 0.99 5.57
N PRO A 81 2.96 1.15 5.74
CA PRO A 81 3.71 2.12 4.95
C PRO A 81 3.85 1.62 3.51
N VAL A 82 3.49 2.46 2.54
CA VAL A 82 3.47 2.10 1.13
C VAL A 82 4.06 3.20 0.25
N VAL A 83 4.53 2.81 -0.92
CA VAL A 83 4.87 3.71 -2.02
C VAL A 83 3.79 3.65 -3.08
N SER A 84 3.26 4.82 -3.46
CA SER A 84 2.28 4.93 -4.54
C SER A 84 2.95 4.74 -5.91
N VAL A 85 2.29 4.01 -6.80
CA VAL A 85 2.70 3.81 -8.19
C VAL A 85 1.66 4.41 -9.12
N SER A 86 2.09 5.33 -10.00
CA SER A 86 1.20 6.03 -10.92
C SER A 86 1.95 6.50 -12.17
N HIS A 87 1.26 6.63 -13.29
CA HIS A 87 1.75 7.37 -14.47
C HIS A 87 1.72 8.89 -14.26
N ASN A 88 0.88 9.36 -13.34
CA ASN A 88 0.70 10.78 -13.05
C ASN A 88 0.49 10.94 -11.55
N HIS A 89 1.55 11.31 -10.83
CA HIS A 89 1.47 11.60 -9.41
C HIS A 89 0.92 13.03 -9.20
N PRO A 90 0.09 13.26 -8.17
CA PRO A 90 -0.29 14.61 -7.79
C PRO A 90 0.97 15.40 -7.35
N GLU A 91 0.94 16.72 -7.49
CA GLU A 91 2.10 17.61 -7.25
C GLU A 91 2.85 17.32 -5.94
N HIS A 92 2.10 17.11 -4.84
CA HIS A 92 2.69 16.83 -3.53
C HIS A 92 3.44 15.48 -3.44
N MET A 93 3.16 14.52 -4.33
CA MET A 93 3.88 13.24 -4.45
C MET A 93 4.97 13.26 -5.53
N SER A 94 4.95 14.25 -6.42
CA SER A 94 5.87 14.33 -7.56
C SER A 94 7.31 14.68 -7.19
N HIS A 95 7.56 15.08 -5.93
CA HIS A 95 8.91 15.24 -5.42
C HIS A 95 9.58 13.87 -5.24
N ASN A 96 10.69 13.66 -5.97
CA ASN A 96 11.47 12.41 -5.96
C ASN A 96 10.62 11.19 -6.36
N VAL A 97 10.12 11.22 -7.61
CA VAL A 97 9.55 10.05 -8.28
C VAL A 97 10.65 9.35 -9.08
N GLN A 98 10.74 8.03 -8.96
CA GLN A 98 11.64 7.21 -9.76
C GLN A 98 10.85 6.31 -10.71
N PRO A 99 11.35 5.99 -11.92
CA PRO A 99 10.69 5.03 -12.80
C PRO A 99 10.47 3.69 -12.09
N ALA A 100 9.26 3.13 -12.19
CA ALA A 100 8.96 1.83 -11.58
C ALA A 100 9.85 0.70 -12.13
N SER A 101 10.34 0.85 -13.36
CA SER A 101 11.30 -0.07 -13.98
C SER A 101 12.65 -0.17 -13.25
N HIS A 102 12.96 0.79 -12.37
CA HIS A 102 14.13 0.72 -11.49
C HIS A 102 13.96 -0.34 -10.40
N TYR A 103 12.71 -0.64 -10.02
CA TYR A 103 12.36 -1.54 -8.92
C TYR A 103 11.53 -2.75 -9.37
N ASP A 104 11.57 -3.12 -10.65
CA ASP A 104 10.92 -4.34 -11.14
C ASP A 104 11.81 -5.15 -12.09
N HIS A 105 13.12 -4.88 -12.08
CA HIS A 105 14.07 -5.46 -13.03
C HIS A 105 14.06 -6.99 -12.98
N HIS A 106 14.02 -7.55 -11.78
CA HIS A 106 14.03 -8.99 -11.51
C HIS A 106 12.62 -9.55 -11.25
N THR A 107 11.60 -8.69 -11.30
CA THR A 107 10.22 -9.06 -11.01
C THR A 107 9.55 -9.70 -12.24
N ALA A 108 8.94 -10.87 -12.06
CA ALA A 108 8.40 -11.68 -13.17
C ALA A 108 7.33 -10.95 -14.01
N LYS A 109 6.48 -10.15 -13.36
CA LYS A 109 5.56 -9.21 -14.01
C LYS A 109 6.01 -7.78 -13.71
N LYS A 110 6.13 -6.96 -14.74
CA LYS A 110 6.61 -5.58 -14.60
C LYS A 110 5.44 -4.61 -14.47
N PHE A 111 5.69 -3.46 -13.86
CA PHE A 111 4.78 -2.35 -13.98
C PHE A 111 4.73 -1.86 -15.43
N GLN A 112 3.63 -1.21 -15.78
CA GLN A 112 3.49 -0.65 -17.13
C GLN A 112 4.58 0.41 -17.37
N HIS A 113 5.11 0.44 -18.58
CA HIS A 113 6.08 1.46 -18.98
C HIS A 113 5.53 2.87 -18.72
N GLY A 114 6.39 3.78 -18.27
CA GLY A 114 6.02 5.13 -17.86
C GLY A 114 5.42 5.25 -16.45
N SER A 115 5.23 4.15 -15.71
CA SER A 115 4.84 4.22 -14.29
C SER A 115 6.00 4.76 -13.45
N GLY A 116 5.70 5.61 -12.48
CA GLY A 116 6.64 6.12 -11.49
C GLY A 116 6.26 5.72 -10.06
N MET A 117 7.25 5.57 -9.19
CA MET A 117 7.11 5.31 -7.75
C MET A 117 7.48 6.57 -6.96
N ALA A 118 6.57 7.04 -6.10
CA ALA A 118 6.75 8.26 -5.30
C ALA A 118 7.62 8.03 -4.05
N ILE A 119 8.92 7.77 -4.24
CA ILE A 119 9.82 7.37 -3.15
C ILE A 119 10.11 8.47 -2.13
N GLY A 120 9.96 9.75 -2.51
CA GLY A 120 10.16 10.89 -1.61
C GLY A 120 9.00 11.10 -0.63
N ASN A 121 7.81 10.59 -0.97
CA ASN A 121 6.57 10.83 -0.22
C ASN A 121 5.81 9.51 -0.02
N PRO A 122 6.37 8.55 0.76
CA PRO A 122 5.62 7.37 1.17
C PRO A 122 4.39 7.80 1.98
N VAL A 123 3.32 7.01 1.86
CA VAL A 123 2.07 7.21 2.58
C VAL A 123 1.76 5.98 3.43
N HIS A 124 0.80 6.12 4.33
CA HIS A 124 0.26 5.01 5.11
C HIS A 124 -1.14 4.68 4.62
N VAL A 125 -1.47 3.40 4.57
CA VAL A 125 -2.81 2.91 4.22
C VAL A 125 -3.23 1.88 5.24
N HIS A 126 -4.44 1.98 5.76
CA HIS A 126 -4.94 0.96 6.68
C HIS A 126 -5.09 -0.37 5.93
N LYS A 127 -4.74 -1.49 6.56
CA LYS A 127 -4.73 -2.82 5.92
C LYS A 127 -6.08 -3.24 5.34
N ASP A 128 -7.17 -2.75 5.94
CA ASP A 128 -8.53 -3.02 5.47
C ASP A 128 -8.87 -2.28 4.16
N ASP A 129 -8.11 -1.23 3.84
CA ASP A 129 -8.20 -0.46 2.60
C ASP A 129 -7.21 -0.94 1.52
N LEU A 130 -6.41 -1.97 1.84
CA LEU A 130 -5.58 -2.66 0.86
C LEU A 130 -6.38 -3.74 0.16
N HIS A 131 -6.28 -3.76 -1.16
CA HIS A 131 -6.90 -4.76 -2.00
C HIS A 131 -5.84 -5.57 -2.74
N ALA A 132 -5.96 -6.90 -2.69
CA ALA A 132 -5.07 -7.77 -3.41
C ALA A 132 -5.12 -7.49 -4.92
N VAL A 133 -3.95 -7.55 -5.55
CA VAL A 133 -3.81 -7.48 -7.00
C VAL A 133 -4.45 -8.74 -7.61
N GLY A 134 -5.55 -8.57 -8.34
CA GLY A 134 -6.28 -9.67 -8.97
C GLY A 134 -5.43 -10.40 -10.02
N HIS A 135 -5.66 -11.70 -10.21
CA HIS A 135 -4.88 -12.55 -11.14
C HIS A 135 -4.84 -12.04 -12.58
N ASN A 136 -5.92 -11.36 -13.01
CA ASN A 136 -6.06 -10.80 -14.36
C ASN A 136 -5.53 -9.38 -14.48
N SER A 137 -5.04 -8.77 -13.39
CA SER A 137 -4.34 -7.51 -13.50
C SER A 137 -2.93 -7.78 -14.04
N HIS A 138 -2.49 -6.93 -14.97
CA HIS A 138 -1.13 -7.01 -15.52
C HIS A 138 -0.06 -6.53 -14.53
N LEU A 139 -0.39 -6.45 -13.24
CA LEU A 139 0.50 -5.99 -12.19
C LEU A 139 1.22 -7.19 -11.54
N PRO A 140 2.45 -6.98 -11.03
CA PRO A 140 3.05 -7.92 -10.09
C PRO A 140 2.21 -8.06 -8.82
N GLN A 141 2.24 -9.25 -8.22
CA GLN A 141 1.71 -9.46 -6.86
C GLN A 141 2.74 -9.09 -5.78
N SER A 142 4.02 -9.23 -6.12
CA SER A 142 5.15 -8.86 -5.28
C SER A 142 6.32 -8.49 -6.18
N LEU A 143 7.14 -7.57 -5.72
CA LEU A 143 8.48 -7.35 -6.23
C LEU A 143 9.38 -8.55 -5.92
N HIS A 144 10.43 -8.70 -6.71
CA HIS A 144 11.57 -9.54 -6.35
C HIS A 144 12.27 -8.97 -5.10
N HIS A 145 12.83 -9.82 -4.24
CA HIS A 145 13.37 -9.39 -2.96
C HIS A 145 14.48 -8.32 -3.09
N HIS A 146 15.41 -8.45 -4.05
CA HIS A 146 16.41 -7.41 -4.33
C HIS A 146 15.79 -6.07 -4.75
N ASP A 147 14.74 -6.11 -5.58
CA ASP A 147 14.07 -4.90 -6.04
C ASP A 147 13.30 -4.22 -4.90
N ALA A 148 12.67 -5.03 -4.03
CA ALA A 148 11.96 -4.57 -2.84
C ALA A 148 12.91 -3.94 -1.81
N GLU A 149 14.08 -4.53 -1.60
CA GLU A 149 15.12 -4.00 -0.71
C GLU A 149 15.67 -2.67 -1.24
N ALA A 150 15.97 -2.58 -2.55
CA ALA A 150 16.40 -1.35 -3.19
C ALA A 150 15.34 -0.23 -3.04
N LEU A 151 14.06 -0.54 -3.27
CA LEU A 151 12.97 0.40 -3.07
C LEU A 151 12.90 0.90 -1.62
N ALA A 152 12.92 -0.02 -0.65
CA ALA A 152 12.84 0.35 0.77
C ALA A 152 14.04 1.19 1.21
N HIS A 153 15.24 0.85 0.73
CA HIS A 153 16.46 1.61 0.98
C HIS A 153 16.39 3.03 0.42
N ASP A 154 15.92 3.19 -0.82
CA ASP A 154 15.79 4.51 -1.44
C ASP A 154 14.73 5.37 -0.73
N VAL A 155 13.59 4.80 -0.36
CA VAL A 155 12.59 5.52 0.45
C VAL A 155 13.19 5.96 1.78
N TYR A 156 13.95 5.09 2.45
CA TYR A 156 14.64 5.45 3.69
C TYR A 156 15.59 6.63 3.49
N LYS A 157 16.43 6.54 2.46
CA LYS A 157 17.41 7.58 2.11
C LYS A 157 16.76 8.91 1.75
N HIS A 158 15.63 8.90 1.04
CA HIS A 158 15.02 10.13 0.54
C HIS A 158 14.01 10.76 1.51
N HIS A 159 13.31 9.97 2.32
CA HIS A 159 12.26 10.47 3.21
C HIS A 159 12.72 10.60 4.67
N TYR A 160 13.53 9.66 5.16
CA TYR A 160 13.83 9.55 6.59
C TYR A 160 15.21 10.07 6.97
N SER A 161 16.15 10.19 6.04
CA SER A 161 17.51 10.71 6.32
C SER A 161 17.51 12.13 6.89
N HIS A 162 16.49 12.94 6.57
CA HIS A 162 16.32 14.30 7.09
C HIS A 162 15.45 14.38 8.36
N ALA A 163 14.72 13.31 8.69
CA ALA A 163 13.81 13.26 9.84
C ALA A 163 14.50 12.74 11.12
N VAL A 164 15.72 12.23 11.00
CA VAL A 164 16.45 11.57 12.09
C VAL A 164 17.50 12.52 12.69
N VAL A 165 17.28 12.86 13.97
CA VAL A 165 18.25 13.47 14.89
C VAL A 165 19.58 12.68 14.87
N PRO A 166 20.77 13.31 14.97
CA PRO A 166 22.10 12.68 14.75
C PRO A 166 22.41 11.42 15.59
N GLU A 167 21.67 11.17 16.66
CA GLU A 167 21.92 10.09 17.63
C GLU A 167 21.60 8.67 17.08
N ILE A 168 20.71 8.55 16.08
CA ILE A 168 20.35 7.27 15.46
C ILE A 168 21.22 6.97 14.23
N ALA A 169 21.76 8.01 13.56
CA ALA A 169 22.72 7.83 12.46
C ALA A 169 24.00 7.10 12.94
N GLY A 170 24.41 7.33 14.20
CA GLY A 170 25.51 6.58 14.83
C GLY A 170 25.21 5.08 15.00
N HIS A 171 23.95 4.70 15.26
CA HIS A 171 23.57 3.29 15.40
C HIS A 171 23.44 2.59 14.04
N ALA A 172 22.93 3.26 13.01
CA ALA A 172 22.87 2.71 11.66
C ALA A 172 24.27 2.52 11.03
N ALA A 173 25.20 3.46 11.29
CA ALA A 173 26.59 3.36 10.83
C ALA A 173 27.41 2.30 11.58
N ALA A 174 27.25 2.19 12.91
CA ALA A 174 27.89 1.13 13.69
C ALA A 174 27.37 -0.27 13.33
N PHE A 175 26.11 -0.39 12.89
CA PHE A 175 25.53 -1.65 12.43
C PHE A 175 25.99 -2.04 11.02
N HIS A 176 26.17 -1.06 10.11
CA HIS A 176 26.76 -1.29 8.79
C HIS A 176 28.19 -1.85 8.89
N ALA A 177 29.01 -1.31 9.80
CA ALA A 177 30.37 -1.78 10.05
C ALA A 177 30.41 -3.22 10.63
N HIS A 178 29.41 -3.61 11.41
CA HIS A 178 29.30 -4.99 11.95
C HIS A 178 28.71 -5.99 10.94
N HIS A 179 27.90 -5.51 9.98
CA HIS A 179 27.20 -6.37 9.01
C HIS A 179 28.08 -6.78 7.83
N GLU A 180 29.03 -5.94 7.39
CA GLU A 180 30.05 -6.32 6.39
C GLU A 180 30.84 -7.58 6.80
N GLN A 181 30.98 -7.81 8.10
CA GLN A 181 31.69 -8.96 8.65
C GLN A 181 30.84 -10.25 8.73
N GLN A 182 29.51 -10.15 8.62
CA GLN A 182 28.57 -11.29 8.66
C GLN A 182 28.08 -11.77 7.28
N HIS A 183 28.51 -11.14 6.18
CA HIS A 183 28.16 -11.50 4.80
C HIS A 183 28.67 -12.87 4.29
N ARG A 184 29.11 -13.78 5.17
CA ARG A 184 29.54 -15.12 4.77
C ARG A 184 28.51 -16.23 4.95
N ASP A 185 27.48 -16.08 5.78
CA ASP A 185 26.51 -17.15 5.98
C ASP A 185 25.08 -16.65 6.24
N THR A 186 24.14 -17.17 5.44
CA THR A 186 22.66 -17.16 5.56
C THR A 186 21.83 -16.03 4.92
N THR A 187 20.95 -16.43 3.97
CA THR A 187 20.12 -15.59 3.08
C THR A 187 18.64 -15.46 3.46
N HIS A 188 18.25 -15.72 4.71
CA HIS A 188 16.83 -15.58 5.14
C HIS A 188 16.57 -14.51 6.22
N ALA A 189 17.60 -13.89 6.79
CA ALA A 189 17.45 -12.92 7.90
C ALA A 189 17.42 -11.44 7.49
N GLN A 190 17.74 -11.11 6.22
CA GLN A 190 18.01 -9.72 5.82
C GLN A 190 16.75 -8.84 5.72
N GLY A 191 15.61 -9.39 5.29
CA GLY A 191 14.35 -8.62 5.22
C GLY A 191 13.79 -8.20 6.58
N HIS A 192 13.99 -9.01 7.62
CA HIS A 192 13.59 -8.66 8.99
C HIS A 192 14.43 -7.49 9.56
N ASN A 193 15.69 -7.36 9.14
CA ASN A 193 16.62 -6.37 9.68
C ASN A 193 16.38 -4.96 9.10
N ALA A 194 16.14 -4.84 7.79
CA ALA A 194 15.74 -3.56 7.19
C ALA A 194 14.44 -3.02 7.80
N TRP A 195 13.50 -3.93 8.10
CA TRP A 195 12.26 -3.54 8.75
C TRP A 195 12.42 -3.12 10.21
N ASN A 196 13.33 -3.74 10.97
CA ASN A 196 13.64 -3.29 12.33
C ASN A 196 14.21 -1.85 12.34
N ILE A 197 15.03 -1.50 11.34
CA ILE A 197 15.53 -0.13 11.15
C ILE A 197 14.38 0.82 10.84
N TYR A 198 13.47 0.44 9.94
CA TYR A 198 12.26 1.21 9.65
C TYR A 198 11.41 1.44 10.90
N ARG A 199 11.12 0.37 11.65
CA ARG A 199 10.30 0.43 12.87
C ARG A 199 10.94 1.34 13.93
N GLY A 200 12.26 1.25 14.11
CA GLY A 200 13.01 2.10 15.03
C GLY A 200 12.97 3.58 14.63
N ALA A 201 13.23 3.88 13.35
CA ALA A 201 13.18 5.26 12.84
C ALA A 201 11.77 5.85 12.88
N HIS A 202 10.75 5.08 12.53
CA HIS A 202 9.34 5.50 12.55
C HIS A 202 8.84 5.77 13.97
N ALA A 203 9.17 4.89 14.93
CA ALA A 203 8.83 5.10 16.34
C ALA A 203 9.51 6.37 16.90
N ALA A 204 10.79 6.60 16.55
CA ALA A 204 11.51 7.80 16.96
C ALA A 204 10.92 9.09 16.35
N ALA A 205 10.61 9.07 15.05
CA ALA A 205 10.00 10.22 14.37
C ALA A 205 8.59 10.55 14.91
N SER A 206 7.79 9.52 15.18
CA SER A 206 6.46 9.67 15.79
C SER A 206 6.54 10.22 17.21
N ALA A 207 7.49 9.75 18.03
CA ALA A 207 7.71 10.25 19.38
C ALA A 207 8.18 11.71 19.40
N ALA A 208 9.01 12.12 18.44
CA ALA A 208 9.47 13.50 18.30
C ALA A 208 8.33 14.48 17.97
N ARG A 209 7.36 14.07 17.14
CA ARG A 209 6.18 14.89 16.83
C ARG A 209 5.22 15.03 18.02
N GLY A 210 5.09 14.00 18.86
CA GLY A 210 4.19 14.03 20.03
C GLY A 210 4.63 14.95 21.17
N ARG A 211 5.92 15.30 21.27
CA ARG A 211 6.45 16.16 22.36
C ARG A 211 6.38 17.66 22.11
N GLY A 212 6.04 18.11 20.89
CA GLY A 212 5.99 19.53 20.53
C GLY A 212 4.68 20.27 20.87
N GLY A 213 3.70 19.60 21.48
CA GLY A 213 2.32 20.11 21.61
C GLY A 213 1.90 20.66 22.98
N HIS A 214 2.82 20.93 23.91
CA HIS A 214 2.49 21.48 25.23
C HIS A 214 3.45 22.61 25.61
N SER A 215 3.28 23.76 24.97
CA SER A 215 3.79 25.04 25.47
C SER A 215 3.09 26.18 24.75
N GLY A 216 2.18 26.85 25.46
CA GLY A 216 1.53 28.10 25.04
C GLY A 216 0.06 27.98 24.77
#